data_AF-T1CGN1-F1
#
_entry.id   AF-T1CGN1-F1
#
_cell.length_a   1.000
_cell.length_b   1.000
_cell.length_c   1.000
_cell.angle_alpha   90.00
_cell.angle_beta   90.00
_cell.angle_gamma   90.00
#
_symmetry.space_group_name_H-M   'P 1'
#
loop_
_entity.id
_entity.type
_entity.pdbx_description
1 polymer ?
#
loop_
_entity_poly.entity_id
_entity_poly.type
_entity_poly.pdbx_seq_one_letter_code
_entity_poly.pdbx_strand_id
1 'polypeptide(L)'
;LMWKQNLGADIGLWSEQWKVMLQDIQYKNAKLYWSAWIGNYLDPNTFMRQFQTGYAMNYGDFDNPAYEQPLVQAQHSTAGPARMALFERAERALGERMPYIPLYFYTADSLVKPWVRGWYPNLMDLHPARYITILQHTEH
;
A
#
# COMPACT_ATOMS: atom_id res chain seq x y z
N LEU A 1 11.77 -21.71 8.06
CA LEU A 1 11.52 -20.38 7.44
C LEU A 1 11.96 -20.44 5.98
N MET A 2 11.12 -20.02 5.03
CA MET A 2 11.41 -20.11 3.58
C MET A 2 12.75 -19.42 3.20
N TRP A 3 13.10 -18.33 3.87
CA TRP A 3 14.37 -17.61 3.67
C TRP A 3 15.60 -18.46 3.98
N LYS A 4 15.58 -19.22 5.09
CA LYS A 4 16.68 -20.11 5.44
C LYS A 4 16.81 -21.27 4.46
N GLN A 5 15.69 -21.85 4.04
CA GLN A 5 15.65 -23.01 3.14
C GLN A 5 16.09 -22.66 1.72
N ASN A 6 15.64 -21.51 1.20
CA ASN A 6 15.84 -21.15 -0.21
C ASN A 6 17.02 -20.20 -0.43
N LEU A 7 17.40 -19.39 0.57
CA LEU A 7 18.44 -18.37 0.46
C LEU A 7 19.58 -18.54 1.48
N GLY A 8 19.48 -19.49 2.41
CA GLY A 8 20.48 -19.68 3.48
C GLY A 8 20.49 -18.58 4.55
N ALA A 9 19.62 -17.58 4.45
CA ALA A 9 19.58 -16.41 5.31
C ALA A 9 18.99 -16.72 6.70
N ASP A 10 19.69 -16.29 7.76
CA ASP A 10 19.19 -16.31 9.13
C ASP A 10 18.46 -15.01 9.44
N ILE A 11 17.14 -15.12 9.62
CA ILE A 11 16.25 -13.98 9.90
C ILE A 11 15.68 -14.15 11.31
N GLY A 12 15.92 -13.17 12.18
CA GLY A 12 15.16 -13.04 13.43
C GLY A 12 13.91 -12.19 13.24
N LEU A 13 13.03 -12.19 14.24
CA LEU A 13 11.82 -11.35 14.24
C LEU A 13 11.87 -10.42 15.45
N TRP A 14 11.56 -9.15 15.20
CA TRP A 14 11.47 -8.11 16.21
C TRP A 14 10.07 -7.50 16.14
N SER A 15 9.36 -7.55 17.25
CA SER A 15 8.04 -6.95 17.38
C SER A 15 8.15 -5.64 18.15
N GLU A 16 7.69 -4.57 17.52
CA GLU A 16 7.74 -3.21 18.05
C GLU A 16 6.36 -2.57 17.95
N GLN A 17 6.11 -1.58 18.79
CA GLN A 17 4.92 -0.74 18.63
C GLN A 17 5.03 0.04 17.32
N TRP A 18 3.90 0.21 16.62
CA TRP A 18 3.84 0.85 15.29
C TRP A 18 4.62 2.17 15.19
N LYS A 19 4.48 3.06 16.18
CA LYS A 19 5.18 4.36 16.18
C LYS A 19 6.69 4.23 16.28
N VAL A 20 7.18 3.26 17.03
CA VAL A 20 8.62 2.98 17.19
C VAL A 20 9.16 2.42 15.88
N MET A 21 8.46 1.44 15.30
CA MET A 21 8.84 0.87 14.00
C MET A 21 8.93 1.96 12.90
N LEU A 22 7.97 2.89 12.84
CA LEU A 22 8.02 4.00 11.88
C LEU A 22 9.24 4.91 12.10
N GLN A 23 9.62 5.19 13.35
CA GLN A 23 10.83 5.95 13.65
C GLN A 23 12.08 5.18 13.23
N ASP A 24 12.14 3.87 13.49
CA ASP A 24 13.29 3.04 13.12
C ASP A 24 13.44 2.90 11.60
N ILE A 25 12.33 2.83 10.86
CA ILE A 25 12.35 2.90 9.39
C ILE A 25 12.88 4.26 8.93
N GLN A 26 12.40 5.36 9.51
CA GLN A 26 12.83 6.71 9.15
C GLN A 26 14.32 6.97 9.47
N TYR A 27 14.80 6.46 10.60
CA TYR A 27 16.21 6.55 11.01
C TYR A 27 17.11 5.47 10.41
N LYS A 28 16.57 4.60 9.53
CA LYS A 28 17.30 3.53 8.84
C LYS A 28 17.90 2.48 9.79
N ASN A 29 17.28 2.30 10.96
CA ASN A 29 17.64 1.27 11.93
C ASN A 29 17.07 -0.11 11.52
N ALA A 30 15.96 -0.13 10.78
CA ALA A 30 15.34 -1.34 10.27
C ALA A 30 16.00 -1.81 8.95
N LYS A 31 16.50 -3.04 8.92
CA LYS A 31 17.08 -3.66 7.70
C LYS A 31 16.00 -4.19 6.75
N LEU A 32 14.94 -4.75 7.32
CA LEU A 32 13.75 -5.24 6.64
C LEU A 32 12.58 -5.00 7.57
N TYR A 33 11.47 -4.51 7.02
CA TYR A 33 10.27 -4.21 7.80
C TYR A 33 9.03 -4.64 7.03
N TRP A 34 7.97 -4.92 7.77
CA TRP A 34 6.66 -5.14 7.17
C TRP A 34 6.05 -3.80 6.77
N SER A 35 5.59 -3.71 5.52
CA SER A 35 4.90 -2.53 5.01
C SER A 35 3.66 -2.94 4.24
N ALA A 36 2.63 -2.11 4.34
CA ALA A 36 1.40 -2.24 3.58
C ALA A 36 0.95 -0.85 3.18
N TRP A 37 0.34 -0.76 2.00
CA TRP A 37 -0.22 0.49 1.50
C TRP A 37 -1.66 0.29 1.05
N ILE A 38 -2.54 1.15 1.54
CA ILE A 38 -3.94 1.22 1.13
C ILE A 38 -4.09 2.51 0.33
N GLY A 39 -4.62 2.42 -0.88
CA GLY A 39 -4.78 3.58 -1.74
C GLY A 39 -5.70 4.63 -1.11
N ASN A 40 -5.37 5.91 -1.28
CA ASN A 40 -6.16 7.03 -0.72
C ASN A 40 -7.25 7.52 -1.68
N TYR A 41 -7.13 7.17 -2.97
CA TYR A 41 -8.06 7.51 -4.04
C TYR A 41 -7.92 6.49 -5.17
N LEU A 42 -8.90 6.44 -6.07
CA LEU A 42 -8.99 5.43 -7.14
C LEU A 42 -8.09 5.76 -8.33
N ASP A 43 -6.78 5.74 -8.12
CA ASP A 43 -5.79 6.04 -9.14
C ASP A 43 -4.44 5.37 -8.84
N PRO A 44 -3.73 4.79 -9.84
CA PRO A 44 -2.43 4.14 -9.62
C PRO A 44 -1.39 5.04 -8.97
N ASN A 45 -1.48 6.36 -9.17
CA ASN A 45 -0.55 7.33 -8.59
C ASN A 45 -0.51 7.26 -7.06
N THR A 46 -1.61 6.86 -6.40
CA THR A 46 -1.60 6.73 -4.93
C THR A 46 -0.60 5.68 -4.45
N PHE A 47 -0.30 4.66 -5.26
CA PHE A 47 0.69 3.62 -4.95
C PHE A 47 2.07 4.03 -5.45
N MET A 48 2.15 4.46 -6.71
CA MET A 48 3.42 4.74 -7.40
C MET A 48 4.18 5.91 -6.77
N ARG A 49 3.48 6.97 -6.33
CA ARG A 49 4.16 8.13 -5.76
C ARG A 49 5.01 7.82 -4.51
N GLN A 50 4.77 6.69 -3.83
CA GLN A 50 5.58 6.26 -2.68
C GLN A 50 7.07 6.12 -2.99
N PHE A 51 7.41 5.68 -4.20
CA PHE A 51 8.79 5.45 -4.63
C PHE A 51 9.36 6.64 -5.41
N GLN A 52 8.65 7.77 -5.44
CA GLN A 52 9.15 8.98 -6.07
C GLN A 52 10.33 9.54 -5.26
N THR A 53 11.39 9.99 -5.95
CA THR A 53 12.57 10.54 -5.28
C THR A 53 12.19 11.75 -4.41
N GLY A 54 12.63 11.76 -3.15
CA GLY A 54 12.31 12.82 -2.19
C GLY A 54 10.90 12.77 -1.59
N TYR A 55 10.06 11.78 -1.92
CA TYR A 55 8.78 11.60 -1.27
C TYR A 55 8.96 11.09 0.17
N ALA A 56 8.19 11.63 1.12
CA ALA A 56 8.38 11.34 2.55
C ALA A 56 8.21 9.85 2.94
N MET A 57 7.50 9.09 2.12
CA MET A 57 7.26 7.65 2.33
C MET A 57 8.20 6.76 1.49
N ASN A 58 9.16 7.36 0.77
CA ASN A 58 10.21 6.64 0.08
C ASN A 58 11.30 6.20 1.07
N TYR A 59 10.92 5.35 2.01
CA TYR A 59 11.79 4.89 3.10
C TYR A 59 12.99 4.07 2.61
N GLY A 60 12.95 3.54 1.38
CA GLY A 60 14.06 2.82 0.77
C GLY A 60 15.07 3.73 0.04
N ASP A 61 14.85 5.06 0.03
CA ASP A 61 15.59 6.03 -0.79
C ASP A 61 15.70 5.58 -2.26
N PHE A 62 14.63 4.99 -2.80
CA PHE A 62 14.60 4.53 -4.17
C PHE A 62 14.74 5.74 -5.10
N ASP A 63 15.71 5.67 -6.01
CA ASP A 63 15.95 6.69 -7.02
C ASP A 63 16.27 6.01 -8.35
N ASN A 64 15.37 6.17 -9.33
CA ASN A 64 15.54 5.57 -10.64
C ASN A 64 14.91 6.47 -11.72
N PRO A 65 15.71 7.08 -12.63
CA PRO A 65 15.19 7.92 -13.70
C PRO A 65 14.20 7.20 -14.63
N ALA A 66 14.37 5.89 -14.86
CA ALA A 66 13.46 5.10 -15.71
C ALA A 66 12.07 4.91 -15.06
N TYR A 67 11.99 5.06 -13.74
CA TYR A 67 10.75 5.08 -12.98
C TYR A 67 10.15 6.48 -12.91
N GLU A 68 10.97 7.47 -12.54
CA GLU A 68 10.56 8.84 -12.26
C GLU A 68 9.98 9.53 -13.51
N GLN A 69 10.62 9.37 -14.66
CA GLN A 69 10.20 10.04 -15.91
C GLN A 69 8.76 9.68 -16.34
N PRO A 70 8.39 8.40 -16.54
CA PRO A 70 7.02 8.06 -16.91
C PRO A 70 6.01 8.35 -15.80
N LEU A 71 6.41 8.24 -14.52
CA LEU A 71 5.54 8.60 -13.38
C LEU A 71 5.16 10.09 -13.42
N VAL A 72 6.14 10.98 -13.54
CA VAL A 72 5.89 12.44 -13.62
C VAL A 72 5.06 12.78 -14.85
N GLN A 73 5.36 12.19 -16.01
CA GLN A 73 4.53 12.38 -17.21
C GLN A 73 3.07 11.94 -16.99
N ALA A 74 2.84 10.82 -16.31
CA ALA A 74 1.50 10.33 -15.99
C ALA A 74 0.75 11.28 -15.02
N GLN A 75 1.46 11.91 -14.09
CA GLN A 75 0.90 12.90 -13.16
C GLN A 75 0.44 14.18 -13.86
N HIS A 76 1.08 14.57 -14.97
CA HIS A 76 0.71 15.74 -15.77
C HIS A 76 -0.22 15.41 -16.96
N SER A 77 -0.58 14.15 -17.15
CA SER A 77 -1.45 13.71 -18.24
C SER A 77 -2.93 13.68 -17.84
N THR A 78 -3.82 13.84 -18.83
CA THR A 78 -5.25 13.61 -18.63
C THR A 78 -5.54 12.11 -18.42
N ALA A 79 -6.65 11.81 -17.74
CA ALA A 79 -7.09 10.43 -17.56
C ALA A 79 -7.38 9.78 -18.92
N GLY A 80 -6.86 8.56 -19.12
CA GLY A 80 -7.07 7.80 -20.35
C GLY A 80 -5.99 6.74 -20.60
N PRO A 81 -6.09 6.02 -21.72
CA PRO A 81 -5.19 4.91 -22.04
C PRO A 81 -3.71 5.32 -22.11
N ALA A 82 -3.41 6.50 -22.65
CA ALA A 82 -2.04 7.01 -22.74
C ALA A 82 -1.40 7.20 -21.36
N ARG A 83 -2.16 7.71 -20.38
CA ARG A 83 -1.72 7.86 -19.00
C ARG A 83 -1.51 6.50 -18.32
N MET A 84 -2.37 5.53 -18.59
CA MET A 84 -2.19 4.16 -18.05
C MET A 84 -0.94 3.49 -18.61
N ALA A 85 -0.62 3.68 -19.89
CA ALA A 85 0.61 3.18 -20.49
C ALA A 85 1.88 3.79 -19.85
N LEU A 86 1.82 5.04 -19.38
CA LEU A 86 2.91 5.64 -18.62
C LEU A 86 3.06 4.99 -17.23
N PHE A 87 1.97 4.74 -16.51
CA PHE A 87 2.04 4.00 -15.25
C PHE A 87 2.57 2.59 -15.42
N GLU A 88 2.16 1.86 -16.46
CA GLU A 88 2.70 0.53 -16.76
C GLU A 88 4.22 0.56 -16.96
N ARG A 89 4.73 1.57 -17.68
CA ARG A 89 6.17 1.76 -17.87
C ARG A 89 6.89 2.04 -16.55
N ALA A 90 6.31 2.89 -15.70
CA ALA A 90 6.86 3.15 -14.37
C ALA A 90 6.87 1.87 -13.52
N GLU A 91 5.75 1.16 -13.46
CA GLU A 91 5.64 -0.10 -12.70
C GLU A 91 6.65 -1.16 -13.18
N ARG A 92 6.87 -1.27 -14.50
CA ARG A 92 7.91 -2.17 -15.03
C ARG A 92 9.31 -1.80 -14.55
N ALA A 93 9.68 -0.51 -14.60
CA ALA A 93 10.96 -0.04 -14.11
C ALA A 93 11.13 -0.26 -12.59
N LEU A 94 10.04 -0.17 -11.83
CA LEU A 94 10.01 -0.48 -10.40
C LEU A 94 10.21 -1.98 -10.15
N GLY A 95 9.50 -2.82 -10.91
CA GLY A 95 9.59 -4.28 -10.85
C GLY A 95 10.96 -4.84 -11.26
N GLU A 96 11.66 -4.20 -12.19
CA GLU A 96 13.03 -4.59 -12.55
C GLU A 96 14.05 -4.34 -11.43
N ARG A 97 13.81 -3.32 -10.59
CA ARG A 97 14.68 -3.01 -9.45
C ARG A 97 14.25 -3.67 -8.14
N MET A 98 12.99 -4.09 -8.04
CA MET A 98 12.38 -4.72 -6.85
C MET A 98 12.77 -4.03 -5.53
N PRO A 99 12.46 -2.72 -5.34
CA PRO A 99 12.77 -2.05 -4.07
C PRO A 99 11.91 -2.53 -2.89
N TYR A 100 10.95 -3.41 -3.15
CA TYR A 100 10.13 -4.10 -2.17
C TYR A 100 9.83 -5.53 -2.64
N ILE A 101 9.35 -6.37 -1.71
CA ILE A 101 8.94 -7.75 -1.98
C ILE A 101 7.41 -7.82 -1.96
N PRO A 102 6.72 -7.87 -3.10
CA PRO A 102 5.26 -8.03 -3.13
C PRO A 102 4.86 -9.40 -2.58
N LEU A 103 3.85 -9.44 -1.73
CA LEU A 103 3.35 -10.68 -1.11
C LEU A 103 1.92 -11.01 -1.53
N TYR A 104 0.98 -10.08 -1.38
CA TYR A 104 -0.42 -10.27 -1.75
C TYR A 104 -1.16 -8.93 -1.85
N PHE A 105 -2.33 -8.95 -2.48
CA PHE A 105 -3.32 -7.86 -2.45
C PHE A 105 -4.32 -8.10 -1.30
N TYR A 106 -4.64 -7.05 -0.55
CA TYR A 106 -5.59 -7.15 0.57
C TYR A 106 -7.02 -7.36 0.09
N THR A 107 -7.78 -8.16 0.85
CA THR A 107 -9.25 -8.23 0.79
C THR A 107 -9.86 -7.46 1.96
N ALA A 108 -11.05 -6.93 1.76
CA ALA A 108 -11.82 -6.25 2.81
C ALA A 108 -12.97 -7.18 3.25
N ASP A 109 -12.70 -7.97 4.28
CA ASP A 109 -13.66 -8.93 4.83
C ASP A 109 -14.23 -8.40 6.15
N SER A 110 -15.56 -8.27 6.22
CA SER A 110 -16.27 -7.71 7.37
C SER A 110 -17.43 -8.58 7.80
N LEU A 111 -17.54 -8.81 9.11
CA LEU A 111 -18.71 -9.44 9.73
C LEU A 111 -19.70 -8.37 10.18
N VAL A 112 -20.83 -8.28 9.49
CA VAL A 112 -21.85 -7.25 9.74
C VAL A 112 -23.12 -7.91 10.26
N LYS A 113 -23.58 -7.49 11.44
CA LYS A 113 -24.83 -8.01 12.02
C LYS A 113 -26.04 -7.63 11.15
N PRO A 114 -27.08 -8.49 11.05
CA PRO A 114 -28.25 -8.22 10.19
C PRO A 114 -29.03 -6.93 10.51
N TRP A 115 -28.92 -6.44 11.75
CA TRP A 115 -29.58 -5.21 12.20
C TRP A 115 -28.78 -3.93 11.92
N VAL A 116 -27.59 -4.03 11.33
CA VAL A 116 -26.81 -2.87 10.85
C VAL A 116 -27.28 -2.52 9.44
N ARG A 117 -27.80 -1.31 9.25
CA ARG A 117 -28.21 -0.76 7.95
C ARG A 117 -27.27 0.35 7.50
N GLY A 118 -27.16 0.52 6.20
CA GLY A 118 -26.30 1.55 5.60
C GLY A 118 -24.82 1.15 5.44
N TRP A 119 -24.47 -0.07 5.81
CA TRP A 119 -23.16 -0.66 5.49
C TRP A 119 -23.22 -1.31 4.10
N TYR A 120 -22.33 -0.88 3.20
CA TYR A 120 -22.23 -1.45 1.85
C TYR A 120 -20.75 -1.60 1.46
N PRO A 121 -20.35 -2.75 0.90
CA PRO A 121 -18.98 -2.95 0.44
C PRO A 121 -18.64 -1.91 -0.64
N ASN A 122 -17.43 -1.37 -0.56
CA ASN A 122 -16.91 -0.43 -1.54
C ASN A 122 -15.40 -0.62 -1.70
N LEU A 123 -14.85 -0.15 -2.82
CA LEU A 123 -13.46 -0.40 -3.21
C LEU A 123 -12.44 0.15 -2.21
N MET A 124 -12.81 1.16 -1.42
CA MET A 124 -11.94 1.83 -0.44
C MET A 124 -12.16 1.32 0.99
N ASP A 125 -13.12 0.41 1.20
CA ASP A 125 -13.59 -0.04 2.51
C ASP A 125 -13.94 1.11 3.49
N LEU A 126 -14.49 2.20 2.95
CA LEU A 126 -14.87 3.38 3.74
C LEU A 126 -16.35 3.32 4.11
N HIS A 127 -16.64 3.28 5.41
CA HIS A 127 -18.01 3.18 5.94
C HIS A 127 -18.31 4.29 6.95
N PRO A 128 -18.64 5.52 6.50
CA PRO A 128 -18.85 6.65 7.41
C PRO A 128 -20.04 6.41 8.35
N ALA A 129 -19.79 6.48 9.66
CA ALA A 129 -20.79 6.20 10.70
C ALA A 129 -22.10 7.00 10.54
N ARG A 130 -22.05 8.21 9.97
CA ARG A 130 -23.23 9.05 9.70
C ARG A 130 -24.26 8.41 8.76
N TYR A 131 -23.87 7.42 7.97
CA TYR A 131 -24.76 6.70 7.06
C TYR A 131 -25.16 5.32 7.60
N ILE A 132 -24.64 4.94 8.77
CA ILE A 132 -24.91 3.64 9.40
C ILE A 132 -26.00 3.84 10.45
N THR A 133 -26.99 2.94 10.47
CA THR A 133 -28.05 2.93 11.46
C THR A 133 -28.16 1.54 12.11
N ILE A 134 -28.36 1.51 13.41
CA ILE A 134 -28.63 0.30 14.18
C ILE A 134 -30.14 0.19 14.35
N LEU A 135 -30.74 -0.86 13.78
CA LEU A 135 -32.15 -1.15 14.00
C LEU A 135 -32.35 -1.74 15.40
N GLN A 136 -33.53 -1.50 15.97
CA GLN A 136 -33.94 -2.20 17.19
C GLN A 136 -33.85 -3.72 16.96
N HIS A 137 -33.22 -4.42 17.88
CA HIS A 137 -33.01 -5.86 17.84
C HIS A 137 -33.07 -6.41 19.26
N THR A 138 -33.50 -7.66 19.41
CA THR A 138 -33.38 -8.41 20.65
C THR A 138 -31.98 -8.98 20.76
N GLU A 139 -31.35 -8.80 21.92
CA GLU A 139 -30.13 -9.53 22.25
C GLU A 139 -30.46 -11.02 22.38
N HIS A 140 -29.60 -11.87 21.82
CA HIS A 140 -29.54 -13.29 22.12
C HIS A 140 -28.29 -13.53 22.96
#